data_AF-A0A6G1YR23-F1
#
_entry.id   AF-A0A6G1YR23-F1
#
_cell.length_a   1.000
_cell.length_b   1.000
_cell.length_c   1.000
_cell.angle_alpha   90.00
_cell.angle_beta   90.00
_cell.angle_gamma   90.00
#
_symmetry.space_group_name_H-M   'P 1'
#
loop_
_entity.id
_entity.type
_entity.pdbx_description
1 polymer ?
#
loop_
_entity_poly.entity_id
_entity_poly.type
_entity_poly.pdbx_seq_one_letter_code
_entity_poly.pdbx_strand_id
1 'polypeptide(L)'
;MIKSIDRFWTTATISDFMTTRIEAISPSSSVQKTANKMTDRDVCSLVVIDDKDSKVLGLIPERDIVRNVCIYNNVSINSVKNVGILSSPLIITKSNSSPEGN
;
A
#
# COMPACT_ATOMS: atom_id res chain seq x y z
N MET A 1 -16.37 28.49 -18.96
CA MET A 1 -16.98 27.26 -18.41
C MET A 1 -15.97 26.31 -17.77
N ILE A 2 -14.68 26.69 -17.58
CA ILE A 2 -13.62 25.81 -17.03
C ILE A 2 -13.26 26.15 -15.57
N LYS A 3 -13.61 27.35 -15.07
CA LYS A 3 -13.30 27.81 -13.70
C LYS A 3 -14.05 27.06 -12.57
N SER A 4 -15.02 26.22 -12.90
CA SER A 4 -15.88 25.57 -11.88
C SER A 4 -15.37 24.21 -11.43
N ILE A 5 -14.48 23.56 -12.22
CA ILE A 5 -13.88 22.28 -11.86
C ILE A 5 -12.73 22.45 -10.85
N ASP A 6 -11.98 23.56 -10.93
CA ASP A 6 -10.87 23.89 -10.01
C ASP A 6 -11.34 24.08 -8.55
N ARG A 7 -12.55 24.62 -8.35
CA ARG A 7 -13.05 24.95 -7.01
C ARG A 7 -13.33 23.73 -6.14
N PHE A 8 -13.50 22.56 -6.76
CA PHE A 8 -13.82 21.32 -6.05
C PHE A 8 -12.62 20.80 -5.24
N TRP A 9 -11.40 20.96 -5.76
CA TRP A 9 -10.17 20.46 -5.13
C TRP A 9 -9.69 21.34 -3.97
N THR A 10 -10.06 22.64 -3.97
CA THR A 10 -9.63 23.61 -2.96
C THR A 10 -10.33 23.46 -1.60
N THR A 11 -11.44 22.72 -1.54
CA THR A 11 -12.21 22.49 -0.31
C THR A 11 -12.27 21.02 0.11
N ALA A 12 -11.91 20.11 -0.78
CA ALA A 12 -11.81 18.70 -0.48
C ALA A 12 -10.53 18.42 0.34
N THR A 13 -10.61 17.39 1.17
CA THR A 13 -9.52 16.87 1.99
C THR A 13 -9.08 15.50 1.48
N ILE A 14 -7.89 15.05 1.86
CA ILE A 14 -7.45 13.68 1.55
C ILE A 14 -8.44 12.62 2.07
N SER A 15 -9.14 12.88 3.17
CA SER A 15 -10.20 12.00 3.69
C SER A 15 -11.33 11.73 2.70
N ASP A 16 -11.61 12.67 1.79
CA ASP A 16 -12.68 12.53 0.81
C ASP A 16 -12.30 11.54 -0.31
N PHE A 17 -11.01 11.21 -0.44
CA PHE A 17 -10.47 10.33 -1.49
C PHE A 17 -9.80 9.07 -0.93
N MET A 18 -9.54 8.99 0.38
CA MET A 18 -8.82 7.86 0.97
C MET A 18 -9.71 6.63 1.18
N THR A 19 -9.12 5.45 0.99
CA THR A 19 -9.74 4.20 1.45
C THR A 19 -9.52 4.03 2.94
N THR A 20 -10.61 3.94 3.71
CA THR A 20 -10.56 3.80 5.19
C THR A 20 -10.31 2.37 5.65
N ARG A 21 -10.71 1.38 4.87
CA ARG A 21 -10.47 -0.05 5.16
C ARG A 21 -9.17 -0.49 4.51
N ILE A 22 -8.10 -0.41 5.29
CA ILE A 22 -6.77 -0.82 4.86
C ILE A 22 -6.60 -2.31 5.15
N GLU A 23 -6.24 -3.08 4.13
CA GLU A 23 -5.88 -4.48 4.30
C GLU A 23 -4.42 -4.62 4.74
N ALA A 24 -4.21 -5.27 5.89
CA ALA A 24 -2.89 -5.45 6.50
C ALA A 24 -2.36 -6.88 6.37
N ILE A 25 -1.03 -7.06 6.40
CA ILE A 25 -0.40 -8.37 6.43
C ILE A 25 0.85 -8.40 7.30
N SER A 26 1.13 -9.56 7.90
CA SER A 26 2.32 -9.77 8.73
C SER A 26 3.61 -9.72 7.88
N PRO A 27 4.72 -9.16 8.40
CA PRO A 27 6.03 -9.18 7.75
C PRO A 27 6.58 -10.60 7.59
N SER A 28 6.12 -11.55 8.41
CA SER A 28 6.58 -12.93 8.40
C SER A 28 5.86 -13.82 7.38
N SER A 29 4.72 -13.33 6.84
CA SER A 29 3.96 -14.05 5.82
C SER A 29 4.72 -14.14 4.49
N SER A 30 4.43 -15.17 3.72
CA SER A 30 4.99 -15.33 2.37
C SER A 30 4.38 -14.33 1.39
N VAL A 31 5.14 -14.00 0.35
CA VAL A 31 4.66 -13.17 -0.75
C VAL A 31 3.46 -13.81 -1.46
N GLN A 32 3.34 -15.14 -1.45
CA GLN A 32 2.18 -15.82 -2.02
C GLN A 32 0.92 -15.52 -1.23
N LYS A 33 1.02 -15.53 0.11
CA LYS A 33 -0.10 -15.19 0.98
C LYS A 33 -0.54 -13.73 0.77
N THR A 34 0.42 -12.85 0.48
CA THR A 34 0.17 -11.46 0.07
C THR A 34 -0.61 -11.39 -1.23
N ALA A 35 -0.15 -12.07 -2.30
CA ALA A 35 -0.83 -12.09 -3.59
C ALA A 35 -2.25 -12.70 -3.53
N ASN A 36 -2.41 -13.80 -2.79
CA ASN A 36 -3.73 -14.40 -2.55
C ASN A 36 -4.65 -13.43 -1.83
N LYS A 37 -4.17 -12.79 -0.75
CA LYS A 37 -4.97 -11.83 0.01
C LYS A 37 -5.37 -10.60 -0.83
N MET A 38 -4.48 -10.11 -1.70
CA MET A 38 -4.79 -9.03 -2.66
C MET A 38 -5.93 -9.44 -3.59
N THR A 39 -5.88 -10.67 -4.12
CA THR A 39 -6.93 -11.23 -4.99
C THR A 39 -8.25 -11.41 -4.25
N ASP A 40 -8.23 -11.99 -3.05
CA ASP A 40 -9.41 -12.27 -2.23
C ASP A 40 -10.13 -10.98 -1.78
N ARG A 41 -9.38 -9.90 -1.62
CA ARG A 41 -9.88 -8.61 -1.12
C ARG A 41 -10.09 -7.56 -2.22
N ASP A 42 -9.75 -7.89 -3.47
CA ASP A 42 -9.79 -6.99 -4.63
C ASP A 42 -9.01 -5.68 -4.37
N VAL A 43 -7.76 -5.80 -3.90
CA VAL A 43 -6.87 -4.66 -3.59
C VAL A 43 -5.47 -4.85 -4.20
N CYS A 44 -4.89 -3.77 -4.73
CA CYS A 44 -3.56 -3.82 -5.37
C CYS A 44 -2.38 -3.58 -4.41
N SER A 45 -2.63 -3.36 -3.12
CA SER A 45 -1.59 -3.10 -2.12
C SER A 45 -2.01 -3.54 -0.72
N LEU A 46 -1.04 -3.99 0.08
CA LEU A 46 -1.23 -4.36 1.48
C LEU A 46 -0.25 -3.60 2.37
N VAL A 47 -0.73 -3.12 3.52
CA VAL A 47 0.12 -2.51 4.54
C VAL A 47 0.76 -3.60 5.40
N VAL A 48 2.07 -3.51 5.62
CA VAL A 48 2.79 -4.45 6.48
C VAL A 48 2.76 -3.92 7.91
N ILE A 49 2.21 -4.70 8.83
CA ILE A 49 2.09 -4.35 10.25
C ILE A 49 2.85 -5.38 11.08
N ASP A 50 3.69 -4.92 12.00
CA ASP A 50 4.41 -5.78 12.93
C ASP A 50 3.43 -6.50 13.88
N ASP A 51 3.62 -7.81 14.03
CA ASP A 51 2.73 -8.66 14.81
C ASP A 51 2.81 -8.38 16.33
N LYS A 52 3.88 -7.75 16.82
CA LYS A 52 4.14 -7.55 18.26
C LYS A 52 3.61 -6.21 18.77
N ASP A 53 3.84 -5.14 18.03
CA ASP A 53 3.54 -3.77 18.48
C ASP A 53 2.50 -3.05 17.60
N SER A 54 1.93 -3.74 16.60
CA SER A 54 0.98 -3.17 15.63
C SER A 54 1.52 -1.95 14.89
N LYS A 55 2.84 -1.78 14.82
CA LYS A 55 3.47 -0.69 14.08
C LYS A 55 3.43 -0.95 12.59
N VAL A 56 3.13 0.09 11.82
CA VAL A 56 3.24 0.06 10.37
C VAL A 56 4.72 0.01 9.97
N LEU A 57 5.11 -1.04 9.25
CA LEU A 57 6.48 -1.28 8.79
C LEU A 57 6.72 -0.81 7.35
N GLY A 58 5.68 -0.87 6.50
CA GLY A 58 5.81 -0.55 5.08
C GLY A 58 4.56 -0.87 4.27
N LEU A 59 4.67 -0.78 2.94
CA LEU A 59 3.63 -1.10 1.97
C LEU A 59 4.19 -2.10 0.96
N ILE A 60 3.38 -3.07 0.56
CA ILE A 60 3.68 -3.95 -0.56
C ILE A 60 2.65 -3.69 -1.66
N PRO A 61 3.00 -2.98 -2.74
CA PRO A 61 2.18 -2.93 -3.94
C PRO A 61 2.40 -4.17 -4.81
N GLU A 62 1.38 -4.58 -5.56
CA GLU A 62 1.42 -5.73 -6.46
C GLU A 62 2.61 -5.67 -7.44
N ARG A 63 2.93 -4.48 -7.96
CA ARG A 63 4.08 -4.26 -8.87
C ARG A 63 5.43 -4.66 -8.26
N ASP A 64 5.58 -4.53 -6.95
CA ASP A 64 6.84 -4.90 -6.27
C ASP A 64 6.94 -6.41 -6.11
N ILE A 65 5.81 -7.12 -5.99
CA ILE A 65 5.77 -8.59 -6.07
C ILE A 65 6.30 -9.04 -7.43
N VAL A 66 5.75 -8.50 -8.52
CA VAL A 66 6.16 -8.84 -9.89
C VAL A 66 7.66 -8.58 -10.10
N ARG A 67 8.14 -7.39 -9.71
CA ARG A 67 9.56 -7.02 -9.87
C ARG A 67 10.49 -7.91 -9.05
N ASN A 68 10.21 -8.10 -7.78
CA ASN A 68 11.11 -8.84 -6.90
C ASN A 68 11.11 -10.34 -7.20
N VAL A 69 9.95 -10.91 -7.54
CA VAL A 69 9.81 -12.37 -7.73
C VAL A 69 10.16 -12.77 -9.17
N CYS A 70 9.58 -12.09 -10.16
CA CYS A 70 9.65 -12.51 -11.56
C CYS A 70 10.84 -11.92 -12.32
N ILE A 71 11.33 -10.74 -11.92
CA ILE A 71 12.38 -10.02 -12.67
C ILE A 71 13.75 -10.17 -12.00
N TYR A 72 13.85 -9.81 -10.72
CA TYR A 72 15.16 -9.69 -10.08
C TYR A 72 15.70 -10.98 -9.47
N ASN A 73 14.87 -11.71 -8.71
CA ASN A 73 15.39 -12.77 -7.86
C ASN A 73 15.10 -14.18 -8.40
N ASN A 74 14.23 -14.35 -9.40
CA ASN A 74 13.77 -15.66 -9.91
C ASN A 74 13.55 -16.71 -8.79
N VAL A 75 12.99 -16.24 -7.67
CA VAL A 75 12.84 -16.99 -6.42
C VAL A 75 11.43 -17.50 -6.29
N SER A 76 11.26 -18.63 -5.60
CA SER A 76 9.94 -19.14 -5.27
C SER A 76 9.19 -18.16 -4.34
N ILE A 77 7.98 -17.81 -4.74
CA ILE A 77 7.08 -16.92 -4.00
C ILE A 77 6.68 -17.46 -2.61
N ASN A 78 6.88 -18.77 -2.38
CA ASN A 78 6.64 -19.43 -1.11
C ASN A 78 7.75 -19.19 -0.08
N SER A 79 8.99 -19.01 -0.52
CA SER A 79 10.15 -18.86 0.36
C SER A 79 10.45 -17.40 0.72
N VAL A 80 9.98 -16.44 -0.08
CA VAL A 80 10.19 -15.02 0.17
C VAL A 80 9.19 -14.54 1.21
N LYS A 81 9.71 -13.91 2.27
CA LYS A 81 8.91 -13.23 3.28
C LYS A 81 8.66 -11.78 2.89
N ASN A 82 7.52 -11.24 3.32
CA ASN A 82 7.13 -9.86 3.09
C ASN A 82 8.18 -8.82 3.53
N VAL A 83 8.91 -9.10 4.61
CA VAL A 83 10.02 -8.25 5.08
C VAL A 83 11.09 -7.98 4.01
N GLY A 84 11.27 -8.90 3.05
CA GLY A 84 12.30 -8.78 2.02
C GLY A 84 11.89 -7.96 0.79
N ILE A 85 10.61 -7.59 0.65
CA ILE A 85 10.09 -6.90 -0.54
C ILE A 85 9.28 -5.64 -0.23
N LEU A 86 9.16 -5.26 1.04
CA LEU A 86 8.41 -4.08 1.45
C LEU A 86 9.09 -2.78 0.98
N SER A 87 8.28 -1.82 0.56
CA SER A 87 8.71 -0.47 0.24
C SER A 87 8.70 0.39 1.53
N SER A 88 9.87 0.91 1.90
CA SER A 88 10.09 1.82 3.05
C SER A 88 11.18 2.86 2.74
N PRO A 89 11.09 4.09 3.30
CA PRO A 89 10.10 4.60 4.25
C PRO A 89 8.74 4.95 3.61
N LEU A 90 7.67 4.91 4.40
CA LEU A 90 6.35 5.34 3.96
C LEU A 90 6.25 6.86 3.89
N ILE A 91 5.68 7.36 2.80
CA ILE A 91 5.21 8.75 2.71
C ILE A 91 3.81 8.77 3.31
N ILE A 92 3.65 9.47 4.43
CA ILE A 92 2.39 9.57 5.18
C ILE A 92 1.99 11.04 5.24
N THR A 93 0.70 11.31 5.06
CA THR A 93 0.12 12.64 5.23
C THR A 93 -1.16 12.54 6.06
N LYS A 94 -1.60 13.68 6.61
CA LYS A 94 -2.83 13.75 7.42
C LYS A 94 -4.04 13.70 6.49
N SER A 95 -5.07 12.96 6.88
CA SER A 95 -6.33 12.88 6.12
C SER A 95 -6.99 14.25 5.91
N ASN A 96 -6.82 15.19 6.84
CA ASN A 96 -7.39 16.52 6.77
C ASN A 96 -6.55 17.55 5.96
N SER A 97 -5.50 17.11 5.27
CA SER A 97 -4.69 17.99 4.41
C SER A 97 -5.31 18.16 3.01
N SER A 98 -4.90 19.21 2.30
CA SER A 98 -5.33 19.48 0.93
C SER A 98 -4.71 18.48 -0.06
N PRO A 99 -5.48 17.95 -1.03
CA PRO A 99 -4.97 17.11 -2.12
C PRO A 99 -3.98 17.81 -3.06
N GLU A 100 -4.00 19.15 -3.12
CA GLU A 100 -3.15 19.95 -4.02
C GLU A 100 -1.68 19.98 -3.57
N GLY A 101 -1.37 19.51 -2.36
CA GLY A 101 -0.05 19.69 -1.74
C GLY A 101 0.15 21.14 -1.30
N ASN A 102 1.09 21.37 -0.36
CA ASN A 102 1.58 22.71 -0.08
C ASN A 102 2.78 23.03 -0.98
#